data_AF-A0A086Z5W3-F1
#
_entry.id   AF-A0A086Z5W3-F1
#
_cell.length_a   1.000
_cell.length_b   1.000
_cell.length_c   1.000
_cell.angle_alpha   90.00
_cell.angle_beta   90.00
_cell.angle_gamma   90.00
#
_symmetry.space_group_name_H-M   'P 1'
#
loop_
_entity.id
_entity.type
_entity.pdbx_description
1 polymer ?
#
loop_
_entity_poly.entity_id
_entity_poly.type
_entity_poly.pdbx_seq_one_letter_code
_entity_poly.pdbx_strand_id
1 'polypeptide(L)'
;MSGALSETRSKADFRMLRETLGLSQAWVAQHAGVSVPTIKNWEDPKYFYPPKREAWDLVEGLWRDADRQASTMVDIAVEAARMARERGVGSAPIMLTYWRSAGDYARRFGSDGNDGGAWRIANAASRMAADRLRALGLPVTVMYAETEA
;
A
#
# COMPACT_ATOMS: atom_id res chain seq x y z
N MET A 1 -6.12 18.46 -14.57
CA MET A 1 -4.71 18.87 -14.77
C MET A 1 -3.80 17.67 -14.47
N SER A 2 -3.40 16.87 -15.49
CA SER A 2 -2.76 15.55 -15.29
C SER A 2 -1.44 15.33 -16.07
N GLY A 3 -0.77 16.41 -16.49
CA GLY A 3 0.44 16.34 -17.33
C GLY A 3 1.77 16.40 -16.58
N ALA A 4 1.87 17.18 -15.51
CA ALA A 4 3.16 17.52 -14.89
C ALA A 4 3.86 16.37 -14.16
N LEU A 5 3.12 15.34 -13.78
CA LEU A 5 3.66 14.24 -12.99
C LEU A 5 4.43 13.21 -13.83
N SER A 6 4.22 13.09 -15.15
CA SER A 6 4.95 12.10 -15.97
C SER A 6 6.32 12.57 -16.47
N GLU A 7 6.62 13.87 -16.48
CA GLU A 7 7.89 14.41 -17.00
C GLU A 7 9.06 14.34 -16.00
N THR A 8 8.77 14.16 -14.70
CA THR A 8 9.77 14.13 -13.62
C THR A 8 10.10 12.72 -13.12
N ARG A 9 9.48 11.68 -13.68
CA ARG A 9 9.54 10.32 -13.14
C ARG A 9 10.59 9.46 -13.81
N SER A 10 11.49 8.95 -12.98
CA SER A 10 12.50 7.98 -13.36
C SER A 10 11.96 6.55 -13.34
N LYS A 11 12.72 5.65 -13.97
CA LYS A 11 12.53 4.19 -13.84
C LYS A 11 12.61 3.71 -12.39
N ALA A 12 13.45 4.37 -11.59
CA ALA A 12 13.59 4.08 -10.16
C ALA A 12 12.32 4.46 -9.39
N ASP A 13 11.65 5.57 -9.75
CA ASP A 13 10.38 5.96 -9.13
C ASP A 13 9.28 4.91 -9.37
N PHE A 14 9.25 4.33 -10.57
CA PHE A 14 8.28 3.28 -10.90
C PHE A 14 8.50 2.04 -10.02
N ARG A 15 9.75 1.60 -9.95
CA ARG A 15 10.16 0.46 -9.11
C ARG A 15 9.86 0.73 -7.63
N MET A 16 10.21 1.91 -7.14
CA MET A 16 9.99 2.33 -5.76
C MET A 16 8.51 2.27 -5.39
N LEU A 17 7.61 2.83 -6.22
CA LEU A 17 6.17 2.77 -5.96
C LEU A 17 5.65 1.33 -5.97
N ARG A 18 6.08 0.51 -6.95
CA ARG A 18 5.70 -0.91 -7.03
C ARG A 18 6.11 -1.68 -5.78
N GLU A 19 7.35 -1.50 -5.33
CA GLU A 19 7.89 -2.17 -4.13
C GLU A 19 7.22 -1.68 -2.85
N THR A 20 6.94 -0.37 -2.75
CA THR A 20 6.19 0.22 -1.62
C THR A 20 4.80 -0.41 -1.47
N LEU A 21 4.14 -0.67 -2.60
CA LEU A 21 2.84 -1.35 -2.64
C LEU A 21 2.93 -2.87 -2.45
N GLY A 22 4.13 -3.45 -2.47
CA GLY A 22 4.33 -4.91 -2.38
C GLY A 22 3.84 -5.67 -3.62
N LEU A 23 3.79 -5.00 -4.77
CA LEU A 23 3.35 -5.60 -6.04
C LEU A 23 4.51 -6.34 -6.70
N SER A 24 4.25 -7.54 -7.20
CA SER A 24 5.24 -8.25 -8.02
C SER A 24 5.26 -7.68 -9.44
N GLN A 25 6.40 -7.83 -10.14
CA GLN A 25 6.46 -7.48 -11.57
C GLN A 25 5.44 -8.27 -12.40
N ALA A 26 5.16 -9.53 -12.02
CA ALA A 26 4.15 -10.37 -12.67
C ALA A 26 2.74 -9.82 -12.50
N TRP A 27 2.39 -9.36 -11.29
CA TRP A 27 1.09 -8.75 -11.03
C TRP A 27 0.92 -7.47 -11.86
N VAL A 28 1.92 -6.58 -11.86
CA VAL A 28 1.86 -5.35 -12.66
C VAL A 28 1.79 -5.64 -14.15
N ALA A 29 2.54 -6.63 -14.65
CA ALA A 29 2.50 -7.03 -16.05
C ALA A 29 1.10 -7.46 -16.48
N GLN A 30 0.46 -8.33 -15.69
CA GLN A 30 -0.90 -8.81 -15.91
C GLN A 30 -1.90 -7.65 -15.98
N HIS A 31 -1.83 -6.70 -15.03
CA HIS A 31 -2.78 -5.59 -14.92
C HIS A 31 -2.54 -4.47 -15.93
N ALA A 32 -1.28 -4.27 -16.34
CA ALA A 32 -0.92 -3.30 -17.37
C ALA A 32 -1.05 -3.87 -18.79
N GLY A 33 -1.43 -5.14 -18.96
CA GLY A 33 -1.56 -5.78 -20.27
C GLY A 33 -0.24 -5.90 -21.02
N VAL A 34 0.87 -6.12 -20.32
CA VAL A 34 2.22 -6.26 -20.89
C VAL A 34 2.91 -7.52 -20.39
N SER A 35 4.05 -7.87 -20.98
CA SER A 35 4.85 -9.02 -20.53
C SER A 35 5.70 -8.66 -19.30
N VAL A 36 6.06 -9.67 -18.49
CA VAL A 36 6.99 -9.48 -17.36
C VAL A 36 8.36 -8.93 -17.81
N PRO A 37 8.96 -9.38 -18.93
CA PRO A 37 10.16 -8.74 -19.47
C PRO A 37 10.01 -7.24 -19.74
N THR A 38 8.83 -6.78 -20.19
CA THR A 38 8.57 -5.35 -20.37
C THR A 38 8.68 -4.60 -19.04
N ILE A 39 8.13 -5.13 -17.95
CA ILE A 39 8.27 -4.52 -16.61
C ILE A 39 9.74 -4.51 -16.17
N LYS A 40 10.48 -5.60 -16.38
CA LYS A 40 11.92 -5.65 -16.07
C LYS A 40 12.72 -4.58 -16.81
N ASN A 41 12.46 -4.43 -18.11
CA ASN A 41 13.11 -3.41 -18.94
C ASN A 41 12.73 -2.00 -18.48
N TRP A 42 11.50 -1.78 -18.03
CA TRP A 42 11.09 -0.50 -17.47
C TRP A 42 11.85 -0.13 -16.20
N GLU A 43 12.19 -1.11 -15.36
CA GLU A 43 12.90 -0.90 -14.10
C GLU A 43 14.44 -0.97 -14.20
N ASP A 44 14.97 -1.39 -15.35
CA ASP A 44 16.41 -1.44 -15.60
C ASP A 44 16.86 -0.15 -16.33
N PRO A 45 17.81 0.62 -15.75
CA PRO A 45 18.32 1.85 -16.35
C PRO A 45 19.04 1.64 -17.68
N LYS A 46 19.45 0.41 -18.03
CA LYS A 46 20.12 0.11 -19.30
C LYS A 46 19.19 0.15 -20.51
N TYR A 47 17.89 0.02 -20.31
CA TYR A 47 16.92 0.02 -21.41
C TYR A 47 16.28 1.39 -21.59
N PHE A 48 16.17 1.84 -22.84
CA PHE A 48 15.71 3.18 -23.17
C PHE A 48 14.24 3.44 -22.84
N TYR A 49 13.35 2.47 -23.09
CA TYR A 49 11.91 2.72 -23.01
C TYR A 49 11.41 2.86 -21.56
N PRO A 50 10.70 3.95 -21.23
CA PRO A 50 10.09 4.15 -19.90
C PRO A 50 8.78 3.36 -19.75
N PRO A 51 8.25 3.24 -18.51
CA PRO A 51 6.91 2.73 -18.30
C PRO A 51 5.86 3.53 -19.06
N LYS A 52 4.88 2.80 -19.63
CA LYS A 52 3.73 3.42 -20.29
C LYS A 52 2.86 4.19 -19.29
N ARG A 53 2.08 5.15 -19.78
CA ARG A 53 1.21 5.99 -18.96
C ARG A 53 0.20 5.17 -18.16
N GLU A 54 -0.36 4.11 -18.75
CA GLU A 54 -1.34 3.25 -18.10
C GLU A 54 -0.74 2.47 -16.91
N ALA A 55 0.53 2.07 -17.02
CA ALA A 55 1.23 1.41 -15.93
C ALA A 55 1.52 2.37 -14.78
N TRP A 56 1.85 3.63 -15.10
CA TRP A 56 1.97 4.70 -14.12
C TRP A 56 0.65 4.99 -13.41
N ASP A 57 -0.43 5.20 -14.18
CA ASP A 57 -1.76 5.47 -13.65
C ASP A 57 -2.24 4.32 -12.74
N LEU A 58 -1.92 3.07 -13.08
CA LEU A 58 -2.17 1.89 -12.24
C LEU A 58 -1.45 1.99 -10.88
N VAL A 59 -0.12 2.09 -10.85
CA VAL A 59 0.62 2.07 -9.57
C VAL A 59 0.32 3.32 -8.72
N GLU A 60 0.07 4.46 -9.35
CA GLU A 60 -0.31 5.68 -8.63
C GLU A 60 -1.73 5.64 -8.10
N GLY A 61 -2.68 5.08 -8.84
CA GLY A 61 -4.03 4.85 -8.36
C GLY A 61 -4.01 4.02 -7.08
N LEU A 62 -3.31 2.88 -7.13
CA LEU A 62 -3.13 1.99 -5.98
C LEU A 62 -2.42 2.68 -4.80
N TRP A 63 -1.42 3.51 -5.09
CA TRP A 63 -0.74 4.31 -4.05
C TRP A 63 -1.68 5.34 -3.42
N ARG A 64 -2.45 6.08 -4.20
CA ARG A 64 -3.43 7.05 -3.67
C ARG A 64 -4.51 6.36 -2.83
N ASP A 65 -4.87 5.14 -3.19
CA ASP A 65 -5.83 4.34 -2.43
C ASP A 65 -5.24 3.87 -1.09
N ALA A 66 -4.01 3.35 -1.10
CA ALA A 66 -3.29 2.98 0.12
C ALA A 66 -3.05 4.20 1.03
N ASP A 67 -2.67 5.34 0.44
CA ASP A 67 -2.44 6.59 1.14
C ASP A 67 -3.70 7.09 1.85
N ARG A 68 -4.84 7.08 1.13
CA ARG A 68 -6.14 7.46 1.70
C ARG A 68 -6.55 6.55 2.84
N GLN A 69 -6.39 5.23 2.69
CA GLN A 69 -6.67 4.28 3.77
C GLN A 69 -5.76 4.51 4.98
N ALA A 70 -4.46 4.76 4.75
CA ALA A 70 -3.51 5.04 5.82
C ALA A 70 -3.88 6.31 6.59
N SER A 71 -4.28 7.38 5.88
CA SER A 71 -4.74 8.63 6.51
C SER A 71 -5.95 8.39 7.40
N THR A 72 -6.96 7.63 6.93
CA THR A 72 -8.11 7.26 7.77
C THR A 72 -7.69 6.49 9.02
N MET A 73 -6.77 5.52 8.90
CA MET A 73 -6.25 4.77 10.06
C MET A 73 -5.54 5.70 11.06
N VAL A 74 -4.73 6.64 10.57
CA VAL A 74 -4.01 7.60 11.40
C VAL A 74 -4.99 8.50 12.14
N ASP A 75 -5.98 9.07 11.46
CA ASP A 75 -6.95 9.98 12.05
C ASP A 75 -7.73 9.31 13.19
N ILE A 76 -8.22 8.08 12.95
CA ILE A 76 -8.94 7.29 13.97
C ILE A 76 -8.03 7.01 15.17
N ALA A 77 -6.77 6.61 14.93
CA ALA A 77 -5.85 6.24 15.99
C ALA A 77 -5.41 7.45 16.82
N VAL A 78 -5.18 8.60 16.19
CA VAL A 78 -4.85 9.87 16.88
C VAL A 78 -6.01 10.29 17.77
N GLU A 79 -7.24 10.21 17.27
CA GLU A 79 -8.43 10.56 18.05
C GLU A 79 -8.67 9.60 19.22
N ALA A 80 -8.54 8.29 18.98
CA ALA A 80 -8.63 7.29 20.05
C ALA A 80 -7.57 7.51 21.15
N ALA A 81 -6.33 7.82 20.75
CA ALA A 81 -5.25 8.12 21.70
C ALA A 81 -5.52 9.41 22.49
N ARG A 82 -6.11 10.44 21.87
CA ARG A 82 -6.55 11.67 22.55
C ARG A 82 -7.59 11.35 23.61
N MET A 83 -8.64 10.61 23.26
CA MET A 83 -9.71 10.22 24.18
C MET A 83 -9.20 9.36 25.34
N ALA A 84 -8.25 8.44 25.09
CA ALA A 84 -7.64 7.62 26.13
C ALA A 84 -6.88 8.47 27.15
N ARG A 85 -6.07 9.43 26.68
CA ARG A 85 -5.34 10.37 27.56
C ARG A 85 -6.28 11.22 28.41
N GLU A 86 -7.36 11.74 27.82
CA GLU A 86 -8.37 12.54 28.54
C GLU A 86 -9.08 11.75 29.65
N ARG A 87 -9.19 10.43 29.48
CA ARG A 87 -9.77 9.52 30.48
C ARG A 87 -8.75 8.96 31.48
N GLY A 88 -7.48 9.36 31.40
CA GLY A 88 -6.40 8.83 32.23
C GLY A 88 -6.08 7.36 31.98
N VAL A 89 -6.48 6.80 30.83
CA VAL A 89 -6.17 5.43 30.45
C VAL A 89 -4.75 5.39 29.87
N GLY A 90 -3.93 4.46 30.37
CA GLY A 90 -2.57 4.25 29.88
C GLY A 90 -2.51 3.98 28.37
N SER A 91 -1.37 4.31 27.75
CA SER A 91 -1.20 4.22 26.30
C SER A 91 -1.01 2.78 25.84
N ALA A 92 -2.11 2.05 25.62
CA ALA A 92 -2.06 0.77 24.93
C ALA A 92 -1.56 0.96 23.48
N PRO A 93 -0.79 0.02 22.91
CA PRO A 93 -0.38 0.10 21.51
C PRO A 93 -1.58 0.09 20.56
N ILE A 94 -1.55 0.98 19.56
CA ILE A 94 -2.47 0.91 18.42
C ILE A 94 -2.12 -0.33 17.62
N MET A 95 -3.11 -1.19 17.39
CA MET A 95 -2.95 -2.42 16.60
C MET A 95 -3.33 -2.16 15.15
N LEU A 96 -2.41 -2.43 14.23
CA LEU A 96 -2.68 -2.40 12.79
C LEU A 96 -2.70 -3.82 12.23
N THR A 97 -3.74 -4.14 11.47
CA THR A 97 -3.90 -5.46 10.85
C THR A 97 -2.99 -5.63 9.65
N TYR A 98 -2.43 -6.83 9.50
CA TYR A 98 -1.59 -7.21 8.37
C TYR A 98 -2.00 -8.58 7.82
N TRP A 99 -2.11 -8.68 6.50
CA TRP A 99 -2.62 -9.87 5.82
C TRP A 99 -1.47 -10.72 5.30
N ARG A 100 -1.47 -12.03 5.58
CA ARG A 100 -0.42 -12.93 5.06
C ARG A 100 -0.67 -13.30 3.60
N SER A 101 -1.93 -13.40 3.20
CA SER A 101 -2.31 -13.85 1.88
C SER A 101 -3.59 -13.19 1.38
N ALA A 102 -3.78 -13.25 0.05
CA ALA A 102 -5.06 -12.90 -0.57
C ALA A 102 -6.23 -13.72 -0.01
N GLY A 103 -5.98 -15.00 0.31
CA GLY A 103 -6.99 -15.91 0.87
C GLY A 103 -7.46 -15.47 2.25
N ASP A 104 -6.56 -15.02 3.12
CA ASP A 104 -6.91 -14.53 4.47
C ASP A 104 -7.79 -13.28 4.38
N TYR A 105 -7.42 -12.36 3.49
CA TYR A 105 -8.19 -11.15 3.22
C TYR A 105 -9.57 -11.48 2.66
N ALA A 106 -9.63 -12.37 1.67
CA ALA A 106 -10.87 -12.80 1.05
C ALA A 106 -11.81 -13.52 2.03
N ARG A 107 -11.29 -14.27 3.01
CA ARG A 107 -12.13 -14.86 4.07
C ARG A 107 -12.86 -13.79 4.89
N ARG A 108 -12.25 -12.62 5.11
CA ARG A 108 -12.83 -11.56 5.95
C ARG A 108 -13.79 -10.63 5.19
N PHE A 109 -13.50 -10.35 3.93
CA PHE A 109 -14.22 -9.34 3.14
C PHE A 109 -14.93 -9.90 1.91
N GLY A 110 -14.85 -11.21 1.69
CA GLY A 110 -15.27 -11.86 0.44
C GLY A 110 -14.18 -11.78 -0.62
N SER A 111 -14.24 -12.70 -1.59
CA SER A 111 -13.50 -12.54 -2.84
C SER A 111 -14.23 -11.48 -3.66
N ASP A 112 -13.57 -10.36 -3.93
CA ASP A 112 -14.08 -9.30 -4.79
C ASP A 112 -13.97 -9.65 -6.28
N GLY A 113 -13.58 -10.89 -6.63
CA GLY A 113 -13.29 -11.30 -8.01
C GLY A 113 -12.04 -10.62 -8.58
N ASN A 114 -11.43 -9.71 -7.82
CA ASN A 114 -10.19 -9.04 -8.10
C ASN A 114 -9.03 -9.94 -7.65
N ASP A 115 -8.00 -10.08 -8.46
CA ASP A 115 -6.96 -11.11 -8.35
C ASP A 115 -5.92 -10.89 -7.21
N GLY A 116 -6.36 -10.30 -6.10
CA GLY A 116 -5.55 -10.11 -4.92
C GLY A 116 -4.74 -8.82 -4.91
N GLY A 117 -5.20 -7.76 -5.59
CA GLY A 117 -4.65 -6.41 -5.37
C GLY A 117 -5.02 -5.82 -4.01
N ALA A 118 -6.27 -6.01 -3.57
CA ALA A 118 -6.85 -5.34 -2.40
C ALA A 118 -6.08 -5.57 -1.10
N TRP A 119 -5.70 -6.81 -0.79
CA TRP A 119 -4.92 -7.11 0.42
C TRP A 119 -3.53 -6.47 0.41
N ARG A 120 -2.92 -6.29 -0.77
CA ARG A 120 -1.63 -5.59 -0.91
C ARG A 120 -1.77 -4.10 -0.65
N ILE A 121 -2.86 -3.50 -1.13
CA ILE A 121 -3.22 -2.10 -0.84
C ILE A 121 -3.44 -1.93 0.66
N ALA A 122 -4.22 -2.81 1.30
CA ALA A 122 -4.47 -2.79 2.73
C ALA A 122 -3.16 -2.91 3.54
N ASN A 123 -2.26 -3.83 3.14
CA ASN A 123 -0.95 -3.96 3.76
C ASN A 123 -0.05 -2.74 3.54
N ALA A 124 -0.10 -2.12 2.36
CA ALA A 124 0.61 -0.88 2.08
C ALA A 124 0.10 0.26 2.96
N ALA A 125 -1.23 0.37 3.12
CA ALA A 125 -1.86 1.33 4.02
C ALA A 125 -1.41 1.10 5.48
N SER A 126 -1.40 -0.14 5.96
CA SER A 126 -0.89 -0.46 7.31
C SER A 126 0.57 -0.07 7.50
N ARG A 127 1.44 -0.27 6.49
CA ARG A 127 2.85 0.18 6.55
C ARG A 127 2.95 1.70 6.64
N MET A 128 2.22 2.42 5.79
CA MET A 128 2.22 3.88 5.75
C MET A 128 1.65 4.48 7.04
N ALA A 129 0.56 3.90 7.57
CA ALA A 129 -0.02 4.31 8.85
C ALA A 129 0.92 4.05 10.01
N ALA A 130 1.58 2.88 10.05
CA ALA A 130 2.54 2.56 11.10
C ALA A 130 3.69 3.57 11.15
N ASP A 131 4.23 3.96 10.00
CA ASP A 131 5.29 4.95 9.90
C ASP A 131 4.83 6.33 10.41
N ARG A 132 3.67 6.81 9.93
CA ARG A 132 3.07 8.09 10.35
C ARG A 132 2.79 8.14 11.85
N LEU A 133 2.18 7.09 12.40
CA LEU A 133 1.85 7.03 13.82
C LEU A 133 3.10 6.98 14.70
N ARG A 134 4.15 6.26 14.27
CA ARG A 134 5.45 6.26 14.97
C ARG A 134 6.11 7.63 14.93
N ALA A 135 6.05 8.34 13.80
CA ALA A 135 6.54 9.71 13.70
C ALA A 135 5.78 10.68 14.63
N LEU A 136 4.51 10.41 14.92
CA LEU A 136 3.70 11.13 15.92
C LEU A 136 3.96 10.69 17.37
N GLY A 137 4.87 9.74 17.61
CA GLY A 137 5.20 9.23 18.94
C GLY A 137 4.14 8.31 19.54
N LEU A 138 3.20 7.81 18.74
CA LEU A 138 2.18 6.88 19.20
C LEU A 138 2.71 5.43 19.17
N PRO A 139 2.50 4.63 20.22
CA PRO A 139 2.94 3.24 20.22
C PRO A 139 2.08 2.44 19.24
N VAL A 140 2.72 1.74 18.30
CA VAL A 140 2.07 0.94 17.27
C VAL A 140 2.64 -0.46 17.25
N THR A 141 1.76 -1.46 17.17
CA THR A 141 2.13 -2.83 16.84
C THR A 141 1.37 -3.30 15.60
N VAL A 142 2.03 -4.11 14.77
CA VAL A 142 1.43 -4.71 13.58
C VAL A 142 1.17 -6.18 13.88
N MET A 143 -0.07 -6.63 13.69
CA MET A 143 -0.47 -8.01 13.96
C MET A 143 -1.05 -8.65 12.71
N TYR A 144 -0.76 -9.93 12.53
CA TYR A 144 -1.46 -10.68 11.49
C TYR A 144 -2.95 -10.69 11.78
N ALA A 145 -3.77 -10.58 10.73
CA ALA A 145 -5.19 -10.90 10.86
C ALA A 145 -5.31 -12.32 11.41
N GLU A 146 -5.89 -12.46 12.59
CA GLU A 146 -6.14 -13.78 13.17
C GLU A 146 -7.01 -14.57 12.20
N THR A 147 -6.49 -15.71 11.78
CA THR A 147 -7.30 -16.73 11.13
C THR A 147 -7.91 -17.54 12.26
N GLU A 148 -9.22 -17.44 12.47
CA GLU A 148 -9.93 -18.45 13.27
C GLU A 148 -9.46 -19.84 12.80
N ALA A 149 -8.96 -20.64 13.75
CA ALA A 149 -8.41 -21.96 13.52
C ALA A 149 -9.50 -22.98 13.22
#